data_AF-A0A962D7W1-F1
#
_entry.id   AF-A0A962D7W1-F1
#
_cell.length_a   1.000
_cell.length_b   1.000
_cell.length_c   1.000
_cell.angle_alpha   90.00
_cell.angle_beta   90.00
_cell.angle_gamma   90.00
#
_symmetry.space_group_name_H-M   'P 1'
#
loop_
_entity.id
_entity.type
_entity.pdbx_description
1 polymer ?
#
loop_
_entity_poly.entity_id
_entity_poly.type
_entity_poly.pdbx_seq_one_letter_code
_entity_poly.pdbx_strand_id
1 'polypeptide(L)'
;MTLRIVGLWLIGLMGWSAAEAVTILYTPSDADIPNPERGLFEQTFAYATEQAPGQTYKPLSGDSNFIGMRGRNRTVAWRLVSLLDFRDSDTLPAGLIDALTTDFNTARTNGVKLYLRFAY
;
A
#
# COMPACT_ATOMS: atom_id res chain seq x y z
N MET A 1 -1.74 -36.93 57.78
CA MET A 1 -2.77 -35.99 57.27
C MET A 1 -2.39 -35.69 55.82
N THR A 2 -3.08 -36.36 54.90
CA THR A 2 -2.65 -36.57 53.52
C THR A 2 -3.21 -35.45 52.64
N LEU A 3 -2.34 -34.59 52.10
CA LEU A 3 -2.77 -33.50 51.21
C LEU A 3 -2.95 -34.05 49.79
N ARG A 4 -4.20 -34.07 49.32
CA ARG A 4 -4.58 -34.51 47.96
C ARG A 4 -4.23 -33.40 46.95
N ILE A 5 -3.42 -33.73 45.95
CA ILE A 5 -3.26 -32.94 44.73
C ILE A 5 -4.51 -33.18 43.88
N VAL A 6 -5.34 -32.15 43.69
CA VAL A 6 -6.44 -32.18 42.72
C VAL A 6 -5.94 -31.49 41.46
N GLY A 7 -5.69 -32.27 40.42
CA GLY A 7 -5.36 -31.77 39.09
C GLY A 7 -6.57 -31.08 38.47
N LEU A 8 -6.40 -29.82 38.07
CA LEU A 8 -7.37 -29.10 37.27
C LEU A 8 -6.77 -28.92 35.87
N TRP A 9 -7.21 -29.75 34.93
CA TRP A 9 -6.92 -29.56 33.52
C TRP A 9 -7.79 -28.41 32.99
N LEU A 10 -7.20 -27.22 32.82
CA LEU A 10 -7.81 -26.16 32.01
C LEU A 10 -7.70 -26.57 30.54
N ILE A 11 -8.81 -27.03 29.96
CA ILE A 11 -8.97 -27.10 28.50
C ILE A 11 -9.28 -25.68 28.05
N GLY A 12 -8.26 -24.97 27.55
CA GLY A 12 -8.45 -23.69 26.89
C GLY A 12 -9.29 -23.88 25.63
N LEU A 13 -10.52 -23.33 25.65
CA LEU A 13 -11.32 -23.14 24.45
C LEU A 13 -10.55 -22.19 23.52
N MET A 14 -9.83 -22.74 22.53
CA MET A 14 -9.40 -21.98 21.36
C MET A 14 -10.66 -21.54 20.62
N GLY A 15 -11.06 -20.28 20.83
CA GLY A 15 -12.10 -19.65 20.03
C GLY A 15 -11.64 -19.60 18.58
N TRP A 16 -12.27 -20.39 17.72
CA TRP A 16 -12.11 -20.26 16.29
C TRP A 16 -12.86 -19.01 15.86
N SER A 17 -12.13 -17.91 15.64
CA SER A 17 -12.72 -16.70 15.05
C SER A 17 -12.95 -16.97 13.56
N ALA A 18 -14.20 -17.17 13.17
CA ALA A 18 -14.57 -17.14 11.75
C ALA A 18 -14.30 -15.72 11.22
N ALA A 19 -13.58 -15.60 10.11
CA ALA A 19 -13.41 -14.32 9.44
C ALA A 19 -14.77 -13.87 8.89
N GLU A 20 -15.25 -12.69 9.29
CA GLU A 20 -16.45 -12.11 8.70
C GLU A 20 -16.19 -11.78 7.23
N ALA A 21 -16.93 -12.44 6.33
CA ALA A 21 -16.93 -12.10 4.92
C ALA A 21 -17.78 -10.84 4.70
N VAL A 22 -17.14 -9.69 4.53
CA VAL A 22 -17.82 -8.44 4.18
C VAL A 22 -18.16 -8.47 2.69
N THR A 23 -19.45 -8.57 2.36
CA THR A 23 -19.92 -8.42 0.98
C THR A 23 -20.12 -6.95 0.66
N ILE A 24 -19.32 -6.41 -0.25
CA ILE A 24 -19.48 -5.05 -0.76
C ILE A 24 -20.41 -5.09 -1.98
N LEU A 25 -21.54 -4.38 -1.91
CA LEU A 25 -22.46 -4.17 -3.03
C LEU A 25 -22.08 -2.88 -3.76
N TYR A 26 -21.85 -2.96 -5.07
CA TYR A 26 -21.56 -1.81 -5.93
C TYR A 26 -22.76 -1.52 -6.82
N THR A 27 -23.30 -0.29 -6.76
CA THR A 27 -24.36 0.16 -7.67
C THR A 27 -23.75 0.49 -9.04
N PRO A 28 -24.26 -0.09 -10.14
CA PRO A 28 -23.86 0.31 -11.49
C PRO A 28 -24.10 1.81 -11.72
N SER A 29 -23.28 2.43 -12.56
CA SER A 29 -23.39 3.85 -12.91
C SER A 29 -23.14 4.02 -14.40
N ASP A 30 -24.02 4.76 -15.07
CA ASP A 30 -23.87 5.20 -16.46
C ASP A 30 -23.17 6.57 -16.56
N ALA A 31 -22.59 7.05 -15.46
CA ALA A 31 -21.85 8.32 -15.47
C ALA A 31 -20.67 8.24 -16.45
N ASP A 32 -20.58 9.22 -17.35
CA ASP A 32 -19.40 9.43 -18.19
C ASP A 32 -18.23 9.85 -17.31
N ILE A 33 -17.49 8.85 -16.84
CA ILE A 33 -16.26 9.07 -16.09
C ILE A 33 -15.12 9.20 -17.12
N PRO A 34 -14.33 10.30 -17.08
CA PRO A 34 -13.11 10.38 -17.88
C PRO A 34 -12.26 9.14 -17.59
N ASN A 35 -11.98 8.32 -18.60
CA ASN A 35 -11.14 7.13 -18.42
C ASN A 35 -9.73 7.58 -18.02
N PRO A 36 -9.33 7.46 -16.73
CA PRO A 36 -8.05 7.98 -16.27
C PRO A 36 -6.87 7.23 -16.90
N GLU A 37 -7.14 6.04 -17.44
CA GLU A 37 -6.18 5.04 -17.86
C GLU A 37 -5.77 5.20 -19.34
N ARG A 38 -6.45 6.05 -20.13
CA ARG A 38 -6.12 6.33 -21.55
C ARG A 38 -4.94 7.31 -21.74
N GLY A 39 -3.89 7.18 -20.93
CA GLY A 39 -2.59 7.83 -21.18
C GLY A 39 -2.34 9.18 -20.47
N LEU A 40 -3.19 9.57 -19.53
CA LEU A 40 -2.98 10.78 -18.71
C LEU A 40 -2.49 10.42 -17.30
N PHE A 41 -1.35 9.73 -17.23
CA PHE A 41 -0.67 9.44 -15.98
C PHE A 41 0.61 10.26 -15.82
N GLU A 42 0.98 10.50 -14.57
CA GLU A 42 2.32 10.97 -14.19
C GLU A 42 3.14 9.81 -13.68
N GLN A 43 4.34 9.61 -14.22
CA GLN A 43 5.26 8.63 -13.66
C GLN A 43 6.07 9.26 -12.51
N THR A 44 6.19 8.52 -11.42
CA THR A 44 6.99 8.90 -10.24
C THR A 44 7.87 7.72 -9.83
N PHE A 45 9.05 8.02 -9.30
CA PHE A 45 10.07 7.02 -8.97
C PHE A 45 10.41 7.05 -7.47
N ALA A 46 10.66 5.87 -6.91
CA ALA A 46 11.25 5.68 -5.60
C ALA A 46 12.16 4.45 -5.58
N TYR A 47 12.99 4.39 -4.56
CA TYR A 47 13.98 3.35 -4.36
C TYR A 47 13.78 2.77 -2.96
N ALA A 48 13.66 1.45 -2.84
CA ALA A 48 13.50 0.82 -1.52
C ALA A 48 14.74 0.98 -0.63
N THR A 49 15.91 1.16 -1.27
CA THR A 49 17.23 1.34 -0.66
C THR A 49 18.00 2.41 -1.43
N GLU A 50 19.07 2.93 -0.82
CA GLU A 50 19.94 3.90 -1.49
C GLU A 50 20.79 3.23 -2.58
N GLN A 51 20.41 3.41 -3.85
CA GLN A 51 21.14 2.83 -4.99
C GLN A 51 22.28 3.72 -5.50
N ALA A 52 22.19 5.02 -5.20
CA ALA A 52 23.21 6.03 -5.44
C ALA A 52 22.98 7.18 -4.44
N PRO A 53 23.96 8.07 -4.20
CA PRO A 53 23.81 9.17 -3.25
C PRO A 53 22.51 9.98 -3.47
N GLY A 54 21.62 9.96 -2.47
CA GLY A 54 20.34 10.67 -2.50
C GLY A 54 19.21 9.98 -3.28
N GLN A 55 19.42 8.76 -3.78
CA GLN A 55 18.40 7.89 -4.37
C GLN A 55 17.77 7.00 -3.30
N THR A 56 17.09 7.61 -2.34
CA THR A 56 16.34 6.91 -1.29
C THR A 56 14.83 6.93 -1.58
N TYR A 57 14.05 6.24 -0.74
CA TYR A 57 12.60 6.34 -0.81
C TYR A 57 12.16 7.77 -0.50
N LYS A 58 11.52 8.43 -1.46
CA LYS A 58 10.94 9.77 -1.31
C LYS A 58 9.42 9.65 -1.37
N PRO A 59 8.70 9.75 -0.24
CA PRO A 59 7.24 9.65 -0.23
C PRO A 59 6.58 10.66 -1.15
N LEU A 60 5.41 10.30 -1.68
CA LEU A 60 4.60 11.21 -2.46
C LEU A 60 4.04 12.29 -1.53
N SER A 61 4.20 13.55 -1.93
CA SER A 61 3.63 14.70 -1.22
C SER A 61 2.48 15.30 -2.02
N GLY A 62 1.46 15.83 -1.33
CA GLY A 62 0.31 16.48 -1.97
C GLY A 62 0.72 17.64 -2.87
N ASP A 63 1.58 18.52 -2.35
CA ASP A 63 1.88 19.80 -2.99
C ASP A 63 2.84 19.69 -4.18
N SER A 64 3.93 18.92 -4.04
CA SER A 64 4.93 18.80 -5.11
C SER A 64 4.49 17.86 -6.23
N ASN A 65 3.67 16.85 -5.92
CA ASN A 65 3.36 15.77 -6.86
C ASN A 65 1.94 15.89 -7.41
N PHE A 66 0.93 16.21 -6.59
CA PHE A 66 -0.47 16.08 -7.02
C PHE A 66 -1.14 17.40 -7.43
N ILE A 67 -0.77 18.53 -6.83
CA ILE A 67 -1.29 19.85 -7.26
C ILE A 67 -0.92 20.12 -8.73
N GLY A 68 0.35 19.91 -9.10
CA GLY A 68 0.81 20.08 -10.49
C GLY A 68 0.25 19.04 -11.47
N MET A 69 -0.09 17.84 -11.01
CA MET A 69 -0.75 16.82 -11.84
C MET A 69 -2.19 17.20 -12.18
N ARG A 70 -2.95 17.64 -11.18
CA ARG A 70 -4.35 18.06 -11.38
C ARG A 70 -4.45 19.28 -12.28
N GLY A 71 -3.53 20.25 -12.15
CA GLY A 71 -3.45 21.39 -13.08
C GLY A 71 -3.21 21.00 -14.54
N ARG A 72 -2.67 19.80 -14.80
CA ARG A 72 -2.46 19.22 -16.13
C ARG A 72 -3.51 18.17 -16.52
N ASN A 73 -4.64 18.12 -15.79
CA ASN A 73 -5.72 17.14 -15.99
C ASN A 73 -5.26 15.67 -15.88
N ARG A 74 -4.26 15.39 -15.04
CA ARG A 74 -3.78 14.04 -14.74
C ARG A 74 -4.35 13.58 -13.40
N THR A 75 -4.98 12.41 -13.40
CA THR A 75 -5.66 11.84 -12.23
C THR A 75 -5.12 10.47 -11.83
N VAL A 76 -4.04 10.03 -12.48
CA VAL A 76 -3.33 8.77 -12.21
C VAL A 76 -1.86 9.03 -11.97
N ALA A 77 -1.33 8.53 -10.87
CA ALA A 77 0.10 8.44 -10.60
C ALA A 77 0.57 7.01 -10.80
N TRP A 78 1.53 6.81 -11.71
CA TRP A 78 2.25 5.55 -11.85
C TRP A 78 3.52 5.60 -11.00
N ARG A 79 3.50 4.89 -9.88
CA ARG A 79 4.58 4.79 -8.91
C ARG A 79 5.45 3.58 -9.23
N LEU A 80 6.66 3.82 -9.71
CA LEU A 80 7.67 2.78 -9.90
C LEU A 80 8.62 2.76 -8.70
N VAL A 81 8.69 1.62 -8.02
CA VAL A 81 9.60 1.39 -6.88
C VAL A 81 10.68 0.40 -7.29
N SER A 82 11.94 0.82 -7.21
CA SER A 82 13.09 -0.04 -7.47
C SER A 82 13.36 -0.93 -6.26
N LEU A 83 13.42 -2.24 -6.51
CA LEU A 83 13.75 -3.33 -5.59
C LEU A 83 15.05 -4.05 -6.04
N LEU A 84 15.92 -3.39 -6.80
CA LEU A 84 17.15 -3.96 -7.36
C LEU A 84 17.96 -4.78 -6.34
N ASP A 85 18.15 -4.26 -5.13
CA ASP A 85 18.94 -4.90 -4.07
C ASP A 85 18.24 -6.10 -3.40
N PHE A 86 16.98 -6.37 -3.77
CA PHE A 86 16.14 -7.43 -3.22
C PHE A 86 15.80 -8.50 -4.25
N ARG A 87 16.44 -8.50 -5.42
CA ARG A 87 16.20 -9.48 -6.49
C ARG A 87 16.31 -10.94 -6.03
N ASP A 88 17.25 -11.20 -5.12
CA ASP A 88 17.55 -12.53 -4.59
C ASP A 88 17.17 -12.67 -3.11
N SER A 89 16.27 -11.80 -2.59
CA SER A 89 15.84 -11.77 -1.19
C SER A 89 14.32 -11.69 -1.08
N ASP A 90 13.74 -12.56 -0.23
CA ASP A 90 12.32 -12.50 0.13
C ASP A 90 12.02 -11.53 1.30
N THR A 91 13.04 -10.81 1.79
CA THR A 91 12.90 -9.86 2.89
C THR A 91 13.03 -8.43 2.38
N LEU A 92 11.95 -7.65 2.56
CA LEU A 92 11.91 -6.22 2.23
C LEU A 92 12.48 -5.36 3.38
N PRO A 93 12.95 -4.14 3.09
CA PRO A 93 13.49 -3.25 4.11
C PRO A 93 12.38 -2.79 5.06
N ALA A 94 12.73 -2.66 6.35
CA ALA A 94 11.82 -2.16 7.37
C ALA A 94 11.32 -0.75 7.00
N GLY A 95 10.01 -0.53 7.16
CA GLY A 95 9.36 0.75 6.85
C GLY A 95 8.96 0.97 5.39
N LEU A 96 9.35 0.08 4.45
CA LEU A 96 8.92 0.20 3.04
C LEU A 96 7.39 0.13 2.91
N ILE A 97 6.75 -0.79 3.65
CA ILE A 97 5.29 -0.94 3.63
C ILE A 97 4.60 0.31 4.21
N ASP A 98 5.15 0.93 5.24
CA ASP A 98 4.62 2.17 5.81
C ASP A 98 4.75 3.34 4.83
N ALA A 99 5.86 3.40 4.10
CA ALA A 99 6.10 4.41 3.08
C ALA A 99 5.15 4.26 1.88
N LEU A 100 4.90 3.02 1.43
CA LEU A 100 3.90 2.71 0.40
C LEU A 100 2.48 3.05 0.87
N THR A 101 2.15 2.71 2.12
CA THR A 101 0.86 3.05 2.75
C THR A 101 0.66 4.57 2.76
N THR A 102 1.71 5.32 3.09
CA THR A 102 1.71 6.78 3.03
C THR A 102 1.43 7.28 1.62
N ASP A 103 2.08 6.73 0.59
CA ASP A 103 1.84 7.10 -0.81
C ASP A 103 0.38 6.88 -1.23
N PHE A 104 -0.21 5.74 -0.86
CA PHE A 104 -1.63 5.45 -1.14
C PHE A 104 -2.57 6.39 -0.40
N ASN A 105 -2.28 6.72 0.86
CA ASN A 105 -3.07 7.67 1.64
C ASN A 105 -3.00 9.08 1.04
N THR A 106 -1.80 9.55 0.69
CA THR A 106 -1.62 10.86 0.04
C THR A 106 -2.36 10.92 -1.29
N ALA A 107 -2.25 9.90 -2.13
CA ALA A 107 -2.97 9.84 -3.41
C ALA A 107 -4.49 9.89 -3.21
N ARG A 108 -5.01 9.11 -2.26
CA ARG A 108 -6.45 9.08 -1.92
C ARG A 108 -6.95 10.44 -1.43
N THR A 109 -6.25 11.08 -0.50
CA THR A 109 -6.62 12.42 0.02
C THR A 109 -6.63 13.48 -1.07
N ASN A 110 -5.83 13.31 -2.13
CA ASN A 110 -5.75 14.24 -3.26
C ASN A 110 -6.65 13.87 -4.44
N GLY A 111 -7.46 12.81 -4.35
CA GLY A 111 -8.34 12.37 -5.43
C GLY A 111 -7.59 11.81 -6.65
N VAL A 112 -6.41 11.26 -6.44
CA VAL A 112 -5.55 10.66 -7.48
C VAL A 112 -5.53 9.15 -7.30
N LYS A 113 -5.64 8.40 -8.40
CA LYS A 113 -5.44 6.94 -8.41
C LYS A 113 -3.94 6.62 -8.44
N LEU A 114 -3.50 5.61 -7.70
CA LEU A 114 -2.10 5.17 -7.66
C LEU A 114 -1.94 3.78 -8.28
N TYR A 115 -1.07 3.66 -9.29
CA TYR A 115 -0.59 2.38 -9.79
C TYR A 115 0.80 2.10 -9.25
N LEU A 116 0.90 1.11 -8.38
CA LEU A 116 2.18 0.65 -7.85
C LEU A 116 2.78 -0.41 -8.79
N ARG A 117 4.05 -0.22 -9.16
CA ARG A 117 4.84 -1.20 -9.90
C ARG A 117 6.21 -1.34 -9.26
N PHE A 118 6.71 -2.57 -9.25
CA PHE A 118 8.08 -2.87 -8.82
C PHE A 118 8.98 -3.11 -10.04
N ALA A 119 10.24 -2.70 -9.92
CA ALA A 119 11.31 -3.00 -10.87
C ALA A 119 12.50 -3.63 -10.14
N TYR A 120 13.22 -4.50 -10.82
CA TYR A 120 14.41 -5.20 -10.33
C TYR A 120 15.54 -5.05 -11.33
#